data_AF-A0A2V6J4B9-F1
#
_entry.id   AF-A0A2V6J4B9-F1
#
_cell.length_a   1.000
_cell.length_b   1.000
_cell.length_c   1.000
_cell.angle_alpha   90.00
_cell.angle_beta   90.00
_cell.angle_gamma   90.00
#
_symmetry.space_group_name_H-M   'P 1'
#
loop_
_entity.id
_entity.type
_entity.pdbx_description
1 polymer ?
#
loop_
_entity_poly.entity_id
_entity_poly.type
_entity_poly.pdbx_seq_one_letter_code
_entity_poly.pdbx_strand_id
1 'polypeptide(L)'
;MKRLVNDATRPVQFIFAGKAHPRDEAGKALIQEVYKFSREPGLETRIVFVEDYDSYIARRLMQGVDLWLNHPLRPLEASGTSGMKAAPNGGINLSVLDGWWREGFNGSNGWAIGAEIDDGTTEFQNEVDASSLYQLLENQIVPLYYAKPDGKLPLAWLQLMRESIRSVTPLFNTQRMVKEYTEQLYIPAAQAYENFSRDGCGAAKHLSQWKTQTRTDWPQVQVSDVQVINKDRQSISVGEFLQISARVHLGALDPQHVRVEAYHGEVDNGDLRNPTATVLNQSSQADGNGNYIYQGSVPATESGTYGFSVRVVPTHPCLMQAHELRLITWS
;
A
#
# COMPACT_ATOMS: atom_id res chain seq x y z
N MET A 1 -11.66 20.59 22.02
CA MET A 1 -12.73 19.63 22.38
C MET A 1 -14.00 20.28 22.94
N LYS A 2 -14.02 20.86 24.17
CA LYS A 2 -15.26 21.41 24.79
C LYS A 2 -16.03 22.39 23.90
N ARG A 3 -15.34 23.26 23.17
CA ARG A 3 -15.94 24.17 22.18
C ARG A 3 -16.67 23.45 21.05
N LEU A 4 -16.08 22.38 20.53
CA LEU A 4 -16.60 21.64 19.38
C LEU A 4 -17.85 20.83 19.74
N VAL A 5 -17.85 20.16 20.90
CA VAL A 5 -18.99 19.35 21.33
C VAL A 5 -20.16 20.16 21.88
N ASN A 6 -19.90 21.39 22.35
CA ASN A 6 -20.92 22.29 22.90
C ASN A 6 -21.28 23.46 21.98
N ASP A 7 -20.94 23.40 20.69
CA ASP A 7 -21.48 24.33 19.70
C ASP A 7 -23.01 24.15 19.62
N ALA A 8 -23.75 25.22 19.93
CA ALA A 8 -25.21 25.20 20.00
C ALA A 8 -25.88 25.00 18.61
N THR A 9 -25.15 25.35 17.54
CA THR A 9 -25.64 25.28 16.16
C THR A 9 -25.15 24.03 15.44
N ARG A 10 -23.99 23.50 15.83
CA ARG A 10 -23.30 22.38 15.17
C ARG A 10 -22.75 21.39 16.21
N PRO A 11 -23.61 20.76 17.02
CA PRO A 11 -23.16 19.89 18.10
C PRO A 11 -22.48 18.62 17.56
N VAL A 12 -21.38 18.20 18.18
CA VAL A 12 -20.70 16.95 17.83
C VAL A 12 -20.80 15.96 18.98
N GLN A 13 -21.02 14.69 18.65
CA GLN A 13 -20.97 13.59 19.60
C GLN A 13 -19.81 12.64 19.24
N PHE A 14 -19.00 12.31 20.23
CA PHE A 14 -17.97 11.29 20.12
C PHE A 14 -18.46 10.02 20.79
N ILE A 15 -18.38 8.91 20.06
CA ILE A 15 -18.74 7.59 20.56
C ILE A 15 -17.46 6.76 20.55
N PHE A 16 -17.04 6.36 21.74
CA PHE A 16 -15.93 5.44 21.94
C PHE A 16 -16.48 4.05 22.23
N ALA A 17 -15.84 3.02 21.69
CA ALA A 17 -16.17 1.64 22.00
C ALA A 17 -14.92 0.78 21.91
N GLY A 18 -14.75 -0.17 22.82
CA GLY A 18 -13.59 -1.05 22.80
C GLY A 18 -13.43 -1.85 24.08
N LYS A 19 -12.54 -2.84 24.02
CA LYS A 19 -12.11 -3.66 25.15
C LYS A 19 -10.59 -3.61 25.21
N ALA A 20 -10.03 -3.35 26.39
CA ALA A 20 -8.62 -3.59 26.63
C ALA A 20 -8.42 -5.07 26.99
N HIS A 21 -7.32 -5.66 26.53
CA HIS A 21 -6.97 -7.02 26.93
C HIS A 21 -6.75 -7.07 28.46
N PRO A 22 -7.08 -8.18 29.17
CA PRO A 22 -6.90 -8.26 30.62
C PRO A 22 -5.46 -8.05 31.14
N ARG A 23 -4.46 -8.10 30.27
CA ARG A 23 -3.04 -7.82 30.59
C ARG A 23 -2.53 -6.49 30.05
N ASP A 24 -3.38 -5.72 29.39
CA ASP A 24 -3.04 -4.41 28.82
C ASP A 24 -3.43 -3.31 29.81
N GLU A 25 -2.55 -3.05 30.78
CA GLU A 25 -2.79 -2.04 31.81
C GLU A 25 -2.83 -0.62 31.24
N ALA A 26 -2.03 -0.34 30.19
CA ALA A 26 -2.03 0.96 29.53
C ALA A 26 -3.36 1.23 28.82
N GLY A 27 -3.87 0.25 28.05
CA GLY A 27 -5.19 0.36 27.40
C GLY A 27 -6.34 0.51 28.40
N LYS A 28 -6.29 -0.21 29.53
CA LYS A 28 -7.28 -0.03 30.62
C LYS A 28 -7.21 1.38 31.22
N ALA A 29 -6.02 1.90 31.48
CA ALA A 29 -5.85 3.25 32.02
C ALA A 29 -6.40 4.31 31.07
N LEU A 30 -6.16 4.17 29.77
CA LEU A 30 -6.70 5.07 28.74
C LEU A 30 -8.24 5.03 28.69
N ILE A 31 -8.85 3.84 28.72
CA ILE A 31 -10.32 3.71 28.78
C ILE A 31 -10.88 4.41 30.02
N GLN A 32 -10.22 4.25 31.18
CA GLN A 32 -10.64 4.92 32.42
C GLN A 32 -10.51 6.44 32.32
N GLU A 33 -9.48 6.96 31.66
CA GLU A 33 -9.30 8.40 31.43
C GLU A 33 -10.41 8.96 30.54
N VAL A 34 -10.68 8.30 29.40
CA VAL A 34 -11.78 8.69 28.49
C VAL A 34 -13.12 8.66 29.22
N TYR A 35 -13.38 7.64 30.03
CA TYR A 35 -14.62 7.54 30.82
C TYR A 35 -14.71 8.64 31.88
N LYS A 36 -13.63 8.96 32.59
CA LYS A 36 -13.63 10.09 33.54
C LYS A 36 -13.90 11.41 32.82
N PHE A 37 -13.25 11.63 31.69
CA PHE A 37 -13.45 12.82 30.87
C PHE A 37 -14.89 12.95 30.35
N SER A 38 -15.51 11.83 29.97
CA SER A 38 -16.92 11.82 29.54
C SER A 38 -17.91 12.12 30.65
N ARG A 39 -17.49 12.08 31.92
CA ARG A 39 -18.32 12.39 33.10
C ARG A 39 -18.13 13.82 33.60
N GLU A 40 -17.28 14.63 32.96
CA GLU A 40 -17.13 16.03 33.33
C GLU A 40 -18.38 16.86 33.00
N PRO A 41 -18.69 17.89 33.82
CA PRO A 41 -19.80 18.80 33.57
C PRO A 41 -19.77 19.41 32.17
N GLY A 42 -20.87 19.21 31.43
CA GLY A 42 -21.05 19.71 30.07
C GLY A 42 -20.52 18.79 28.97
N LEU A 43 -20.12 17.55 29.29
CA LEU A 43 -19.66 16.54 28.32
C LEU A 43 -20.50 15.24 28.35
N GLU A 44 -21.38 15.08 29.35
CA GLU A 44 -22.03 13.81 29.69
C GLU A 44 -22.93 13.25 28.61
N THR A 45 -23.44 14.10 27.72
CA THR A 45 -24.29 13.71 26.58
C THR A 45 -23.56 13.78 25.23
N ARG A 46 -22.32 14.26 25.22
CA ARG A 46 -21.52 14.51 24.02
C ARG A 46 -20.39 13.52 23.84
N ILE A 47 -19.92 12.90 24.91
CA ILE A 47 -18.91 11.85 24.87
C ILE A 47 -19.53 10.61 25.49
N VAL A 48 -19.70 9.57 24.67
CA VAL A 48 -20.35 8.33 25.08
C VAL A 48 -19.35 7.20 24.95
N PHE A 49 -19.19 6.41 26.01
CA PHE A 49 -18.43 5.17 25.97
C PHE A 49 -19.41 3.99 25.93
N VAL A 50 -19.35 3.19 24.86
CA VAL A 50 -20.15 1.99 24.69
C VAL A 50 -19.35 0.78 25.16
N GLU A 51 -19.79 0.22 26.27
CA GLU A 51 -19.19 -0.96 26.87
C GLU A 51 -19.38 -2.21 25.99
N ASP A 52 -18.54 -3.20 26.23
CA ASP A 52 -18.68 -4.55 25.69
C ASP A 52 -18.72 -4.70 24.17
N TYR A 53 -18.05 -3.81 23.42
CA TYR A 53 -17.94 -3.87 21.96
C TYR A 53 -17.72 -5.29 21.42
N ASP A 54 -18.61 -5.68 20.52
CA ASP A 54 -18.63 -6.96 19.82
C ASP A 54 -19.19 -6.77 18.40
N SER A 55 -19.38 -7.86 17.66
CA SER A 55 -19.93 -7.81 16.31
C SER A 55 -21.36 -7.24 16.23
N TYR A 56 -22.17 -7.40 17.28
CA TYR A 56 -23.55 -6.93 17.35
C TYR A 56 -23.62 -5.41 17.56
N ILE A 57 -22.76 -4.86 18.43
CA ILE A 57 -22.58 -3.42 18.62
C ILE A 57 -21.94 -2.81 17.38
N ALA A 58 -20.89 -3.45 16.83
CA ALA A 58 -20.22 -2.99 15.60
C ALA A 58 -21.21 -2.78 14.46
N ARG A 59 -22.12 -3.74 14.23
CA ARG A 59 -23.14 -3.63 13.18
C ARG A 59 -24.03 -2.40 13.32
N ARG A 60 -24.39 -2.02 14.55
CA ARG A 60 -25.20 -0.81 14.82
C ARG A 60 -24.41 0.46 14.62
N LEU A 61 -23.19 0.50 15.16
CA LEU A 61 -22.33 1.67 15.04
C LEU A 61 -22.03 1.98 13.57
N MET A 62 -21.70 0.97 12.77
CA MET A 62 -21.44 1.15 11.34
C MET A 62 -22.65 1.70 10.55
N GLN A 63 -23.88 1.44 11.02
CA GLN A 63 -25.10 1.93 10.38
C GLN A 63 -25.52 3.33 10.85
N GLY A 64 -25.04 3.78 12.02
CA GLY A 64 -25.47 5.02 12.65
C GLY A 64 -24.40 6.11 12.69
N VAL A 65 -23.14 5.78 12.43
CA VAL A 65 -22.03 6.74 12.47
C VAL A 65 -21.95 7.56 11.18
N ASP A 66 -21.83 8.87 11.31
CA ASP A 66 -21.61 9.76 10.16
C ASP A 66 -20.12 9.75 9.72
N LEU A 67 -19.21 9.75 10.70
CA LEU A 67 -17.76 9.82 10.49
C LEU A 67 -17.02 8.77 11.32
N TRP A 68 -16.30 7.87 10.66
CA TRP A 68 -15.46 6.86 11.29
C TRP A 68 -14.02 7.37 11.45
N LEU A 69 -13.62 7.61 12.71
CA LEU A 69 -12.30 8.16 13.06
C LEU A 69 -11.32 7.03 13.42
N ASN A 70 -10.22 6.94 12.69
CA ASN A 70 -9.08 6.06 13.02
C ASN A 70 -7.81 6.90 13.20
N HIS A 71 -7.07 6.65 14.28
CA HIS A 71 -5.83 7.36 14.56
C HIS A 71 -4.77 6.44 15.19
N PRO A 72 -4.35 5.36 14.50
CA PRO A 72 -3.21 4.56 14.92
C PRO A 72 -1.91 5.37 14.88
N LEU A 73 -0.90 4.92 15.62
CA LEU A 73 0.47 5.41 15.44
C LEU A 73 1.01 4.85 14.11
N ARG A 74 1.54 5.72 13.24
CA ARG A 74 2.22 5.28 12.01
C ARG A 74 3.56 4.62 12.35
N PRO A 75 4.03 3.63 11.59
CA PRO A 75 3.33 2.82 10.58
C PRO A 75 2.84 1.49 11.20
N LEU A 76 2.22 1.54 12.38
CA LEU A 76 1.93 0.33 13.17
C LEU A 76 0.62 -0.36 12.76
N GLU A 77 -0.23 0.30 11.96
CA GLU A 77 -1.44 -0.33 11.45
C GLU A 77 -1.15 -1.01 10.11
N ALA A 78 -1.07 -2.34 10.11
CA ALA A 78 -0.85 -3.08 8.87
C ALA A 78 -2.00 -2.91 7.85
N SER A 79 -3.24 -2.76 8.33
CA SER A 79 -4.41 -2.55 7.47
C SER A 79 -5.54 -1.83 8.23
N GLY A 80 -6.39 -2.58 8.94
CA GLY A 80 -7.55 -2.06 9.66
C GLY A 80 -8.85 -2.21 8.88
N THR A 81 -9.72 -3.14 9.29
CA THR A 81 -10.95 -3.45 8.54
C THR A 81 -12.19 -2.67 8.97
N SER A 82 -12.11 -1.92 10.08
CA SER A 82 -13.27 -1.22 10.64
C SER A 82 -13.77 -0.10 9.72
N GLY A 83 -12.87 0.73 9.20
CA GLY A 83 -13.21 1.82 8.28
C GLY A 83 -13.78 1.31 6.94
N MET A 84 -13.33 0.14 6.47
CA MET A 84 -13.89 -0.52 5.29
C MET A 84 -15.37 -0.87 5.47
N LYS A 85 -15.79 -1.24 6.69
CA LYS A 85 -17.19 -1.63 7.00
C LYS A 85 -18.13 -0.43 7.08
N ALA A 86 -17.61 0.75 7.36
CA ALA A 86 -18.41 1.98 7.42
C ALA A 86 -18.90 2.40 6.03
N ALA A 87 -18.06 2.24 5.00
CA ALA A 87 -18.33 2.75 3.66
C ALA A 87 -19.61 2.19 2.99
N PRO A 88 -19.92 0.86 3.03
CA PRO A 88 -21.17 0.35 2.47
C PRO A 88 -22.44 0.93 3.12
N ASN A 89 -22.32 1.49 4.32
CA ASN A 89 -23.41 2.16 5.04
C ASN A 89 -23.44 3.68 4.78
N GLY A 90 -22.59 4.18 3.86
CA GLY A 90 -22.42 5.61 3.61
C GLY A 90 -21.55 6.33 4.64
N GLY A 91 -20.92 5.61 5.58
CA GLY A 91 -19.99 6.21 6.53
C GLY A 91 -18.74 6.76 5.82
N ILE A 92 -18.25 7.89 6.30
CA ILE A 92 -17.07 8.56 5.74
C ILE A 92 -15.90 8.38 6.71
N ASN A 93 -14.69 8.19 6.19
CA ASN A 93 -13.50 7.96 7.02
C ASN A 93 -12.70 9.26 7.25
N LEU A 94 -12.19 9.41 8.46
CA LEU A 94 -11.18 10.38 8.84
C LEU A 94 -10.04 9.60 9.50
N SER A 95 -8.89 9.52 8.84
CA SER A 95 -7.77 8.71 9.34
C SER A 95 -6.42 9.25 8.92
N VAL A 96 -5.38 8.92 9.69
CA VAL A 96 -4.00 9.03 9.20
C VAL A 96 -3.80 8.15 7.96
N LEU A 97 -2.85 8.50 7.09
CA LEU A 97 -2.48 7.69 5.92
C LEU A 97 -1.60 6.49 6.31
N ASP A 98 -2.20 5.54 7.02
CA ASP A 98 -1.61 4.27 7.43
C ASP A 98 -2.56 3.11 7.13
N GLY A 99 -2.02 1.90 7.09
CA GLY A 99 -2.76 0.68 6.78
C GLY A 99 -3.61 0.81 5.52
N TRP A 100 -4.87 0.40 5.61
CA TRP A 100 -5.78 0.35 4.45
C TRP A 100 -6.12 1.72 3.89
N TRP A 101 -6.06 2.78 4.72
CA TRP A 101 -6.46 4.11 4.29
C TRP A 101 -5.46 4.69 3.31
N ARG A 102 -4.18 4.29 3.38
CA ARG A 102 -3.17 4.63 2.38
C ARG A 102 -3.52 4.07 0.99
N GLU A 103 -4.14 2.89 0.93
CA GLU A 103 -4.62 2.29 -0.32
C GLU A 103 -5.97 2.85 -0.76
N GLY A 104 -6.86 3.15 0.20
CA GLY A 104 -8.26 3.47 -0.06
C GLY A 104 -8.57 4.96 -0.24
N PHE A 105 -7.74 5.86 0.27
CA PHE A 105 -7.99 7.30 0.21
C PHE A 105 -7.75 7.86 -1.20
N ASN A 106 -8.73 8.60 -1.73
CA ASN A 106 -8.64 9.20 -3.07
C ASN A 106 -8.79 10.73 -3.08
N GLY A 107 -8.76 11.38 -1.90
CA GLY A 107 -8.96 12.83 -1.76
C GLY A 107 -10.42 13.28 -1.81
N SER A 108 -11.35 12.43 -2.23
CA SER A 108 -12.78 12.75 -2.38
C SER A 108 -13.71 11.85 -1.56
N ASN A 109 -13.18 10.82 -0.89
CA ASN A 109 -13.94 9.82 -0.14
C ASN A 109 -13.81 9.90 1.39
N GLY A 110 -13.20 10.99 1.90
CA GLY A 110 -12.97 11.22 3.32
C GLY A 110 -11.83 12.20 3.54
N TRP A 111 -11.13 12.07 4.67
CA TRP A 111 -10.03 12.96 5.03
C TRP A 111 -8.81 12.20 5.53
N ALA A 112 -7.63 12.76 5.23
CA ALA A 112 -6.35 12.35 5.77
C ALA A 112 -5.94 13.27 6.93
N ILE A 113 -5.56 12.69 8.07
CA ILE A 113 -5.02 13.43 9.22
C ILE A 113 -3.51 13.54 9.06
N GLY A 114 -2.99 14.78 9.00
CA GLY A 114 -1.57 15.09 8.98
C GLY A 114 -0.78 14.52 7.79
N ALA A 115 0.32 15.19 7.44
CA ALA A 115 1.34 14.55 6.62
C ALA A 115 2.22 13.66 7.51
N GLU A 116 2.74 12.57 6.94
CA GLU A 116 3.80 11.80 7.58
C GLU A 116 5.10 12.61 7.58
N ILE A 117 5.82 12.58 8.70
CA ILE A 117 7.07 13.29 8.90
C ILE A 117 8.19 12.25 9.05
N ASP A 118 9.06 12.15 8.05
CA ASP A 118 10.08 11.11 7.97
C ASP A 118 11.19 11.27 9.04
N ASP A 119 11.58 12.52 9.35
CA ASP A 119 12.70 12.84 10.24
C ASP A 119 12.27 13.40 11.61
N GLY A 120 11.07 13.04 12.09
CA GLY A 120 10.48 13.57 13.33
C GLY A 120 10.43 12.57 14.49
N THR A 121 10.28 13.07 15.72
CA THR A 121 9.92 12.21 16.86
C THR A 121 8.43 11.86 16.80
N THR A 122 8.05 10.73 17.42
CA THR A 122 6.64 10.33 17.54
C THR A 122 5.81 11.39 18.25
N GLU A 123 6.37 12.08 19.25
CA GLU A 123 5.70 13.16 19.98
C GLU A 123 5.41 14.35 19.06
N PHE A 124 6.36 14.75 18.23
CA PHE A 124 6.14 15.84 17.28
C PHE A 124 5.09 15.47 16.23
N GLN A 125 5.13 14.24 15.70
CA GLN A 125 4.08 13.74 14.80
C GLN A 125 2.70 13.76 15.48
N ASN A 126 2.60 13.35 16.75
CA ASN A 126 1.35 13.37 17.51
C ASN A 126 0.82 14.80 17.69
N GLU A 127 1.68 15.80 17.93
CA GLU A 127 1.27 17.20 18.02
C GLU A 127 0.72 17.73 16.69
N VAL A 128 1.40 17.40 15.58
CA VAL A 128 0.97 17.78 14.23
C VAL A 128 -0.35 17.11 13.86
N ASP A 129 -0.49 15.81 14.12
CA ASP A 129 -1.72 15.06 13.84
C ASP A 129 -2.90 15.56 14.68
N ALA A 130 -2.68 15.83 15.97
CA ALA A 130 -3.70 16.40 16.84
C ALA A 130 -4.18 17.78 16.33
N SER A 131 -3.24 18.65 15.94
CA SER A 131 -3.55 19.95 15.35
C SER A 131 -4.34 19.80 14.04
N SER A 132 -3.90 18.89 13.16
CA SER A 132 -4.57 18.59 11.89
C SER A 132 -6.00 18.06 12.11
N LEU A 133 -6.17 17.13 13.04
CA LEU A 133 -7.47 16.56 13.41
C LEU A 133 -8.45 17.66 13.84
N TYR A 134 -8.03 18.55 14.75
CA TYR A 134 -8.89 19.65 15.19
C TYR A 134 -9.20 20.64 14.06
N GLN A 135 -8.22 20.98 13.22
CA GLN A 135 -8.44 21.88 12.07
C GLN A 135 -9.42 21.28 11.05
N LEU A 136 -9.29 19.99 10.74
CA LEU A 136 -10.20 19.29 9.84
C LEU A 136 -11.62 19.28 10.40
N LEU A 137 -11.78 18.91 11.67
CA LEU A 137 -13.08 18.87 12.32
C LEU A 137 -13.74 20.26 12.36
N GLU A 138 -13.02 21.28 12.83
CA GLU A 138 -13.58 22.62 13.06
C GLU A 138 -13.85 23.40 11.76
N ASN A 139 -12.97 23.31 10.78
CA ASN A 139 -13.01 24.17 9.60
C ASN A 139 -13.59 23.50 8.36
N GLN A 140 -13.63 22.16 8.32
CA GLN A 140 -14.08 21.44 7.12
C GLN A 140 -15.26 20.51 7.44
N ILE A 141 -15.06 19.51 8.29
CA ILE A 141 -15.98 18.38 8.44
C ILE A 141 -17.29 18.81 9.11
N VAL A 142 -17.22 19.44 10.28
CA VAL A 142 -18.42 19.86 11.02
C VAL A 142 -19.21 20.93 10.24
N PRO A 143 -18.59 21.98 9.68
CA PRO A 143 -19.30 22.92 8.80
C PRO A 143 -19.98 22.22 7.62
N LEU A 144 -19.30 21.28 6.95
CA LEU A 144 -19.83 20.59 5.77
C LEU A 144 -21.05 19.71 6.11
N TYR A 145 -21.00 18.98 7.23
CA TYR A 145 -22.12 18.15 7.69
C TYR A 145 -23.37 18.98 7.99
N TYR A 146 -23.19 20.14 8.62
CA TYR A 146 -24.30 21.04 8.97
C TYR A 146 -24.72 22.00 7.86
N ALA A 147 -23.95 22.09 6.77
CA ALA A 147 -24.27 22.93 5.62
C ALA A 147 -25.50 22.40 4.86
N LYS A 148 -26.66 23.01 5.11
CA LYS A 148 -27.94 22.70 4.46
C LYS A 148 -28.48 23.95 3.76
N PRO A 149 -28.03 24.26 2.54
CA PRO A 149 -28.39 25.50 1.85
C PRO A 149 -29.90 25.70 1.66
N ASP A 150 -30.64 24.60 1.50
CA ASP A 150 -32.10 24.56 1.36
C ASP A 150 -32.83 24.21 2.66
N GLY A 151 -32.09 24.09 3.77
CA GLY A 151 -32.59 23.68 5.09
C GLY A 151 -32.97 22.20 5.21
N LYS A 152 -32.84 21.39 4.16
CA LYS A 152 -33.31 19.99 4.15
C LYS A 152 -32.16 19.00 4.31
N LEU A 153 -31.26 18.95 3.34
CA LEU A 153 -30.24 17.91 3.25
C LEU A 153 -28.84 18.49 3.02
N PRO A 154 -27.80 17.92 3.66
CA PRO A 154 -26.42 18.32 3.41
C PRO A 154 -25.92 17.69 2.10
N LEU A 155 -26.24 18.32 0.97
CA LEU A 155 -25.98 17.74 -0.36
C LEU A 155 -24.49 17.40 -0.60
N ALA A 156 -23.58 18.23 -0.11
CA ALA A 156 -22.14 17.98 -0.23
C ALA A 156 -21.71 16.78 0.62
N TRP A 157 -22.28 16.60 1.82
CA TRP A 157 -22.06 15.40 2.62
C TRP A 157 -22.59 14.14 1.93
N LEU A 158 -23.79 14.20 1.34
CA LEU A 158 -24.36 13.08 0.58
C LEU A 158 -23.51 12.70 -0.63
N GLN A 159 -22.82 13.66 -1.26
CA GLN A 159 -21.85 13.38 -2.32
C GLN A 159 -20.64 12.61 -1.78
N LEU A 160 -20.09 13.00 -0.63
CA LEU A 160 -19.02 12.25 0.04
C LEU A 160 -19.47 10.83 0.43
N MET A 161 -20.70 10.66 0.94
CA MET A 161 -21.24 9.33 1.25
C MET A 161 -21.29 8.44 0.00
N ARG A 162 -21.75 8.99 -1.13
CA ARG A 162 -21.77 8.27 -2.42
C ARG A 162 -20.36 7.92 -2.89
N GLU A 163 -19.41 8.82 -2.73
CA GLU A 163 -18.02 8.58 -3.11
C GLU A 163 -17.37 7.52 -2.23
N SER A 164 -17.61 7.55 -0.92
CA SER A 164 -17.18 6.51 0.04
C SER A 164 -17.69 5.14 -0.40
N ILE A 165 -19.00 5.00 -0.65
CA ILE A 165 -19.60 3.74 -1.14
C ILE A 165 -18.93 3.30 -2.46
N ARG A 166 -18.82 4.21 -3.43
CA ARG A 166 -18.35 3.93 -4.79
C ARG A 166 -16.90 3.48 -4.85
N SER A 167 -16.02 4.15 -4.10
CA SER A 167 -14.57 3.93 -4.13
C SER A 167 -14.13 2.78 -3.21
N VAL A 168 -14.72 2.66 -2.03
CA VAL A 168 -14.27 1.69 -1.02
C VAL A 168 -14.90 0.31 -1.24
N THR A 169 -16.23 0.24 -1.38
CA THR A 169 -16.97 -1.04 -1.39
C THR A 169 -16.48 -2.06 -2.44
N PRO A 170 -16.20 -1.71 -3.71
CA PRO A 170 -15.78 -2.69 -4.70
C PRO A 170 -14.34 -3.20 -4.47
N LEU A 171 -13.45 -2.36 -3.93
CA LEU A 171 -12.05 -2.70 -3.69
C LEU A 171 -11.91 -3.51 -2.39
N PHE A 172 -12.50 -3.03 -1.30
CA PHE A 172 -12.37 -3.65 0.03
C PHE A 172 -13.46 -4.71 0.27
N ASN A 173 -13.45 -5.72 -0.61
CA ASN A 173 -14.42 -6.81 -0.65
C ASN A 173 -13.74 -8.15 -0.38
N THR A 174 -14.23 -8.91 0.61
CA THR A 174 -13.73 -10.25 0.93
C THR A 174 -13.86 -11.23 -0.23
N GLN A 175 -14.86 -11.09 -1.11
CA GLN A 175 -14.97 -11.91 -2.32
C GLN A 175 -13.78 -11.69 -3.25
N ARG A 176 -13.34 -10.44 -3.45
CA ARG A 176 -12.15 -10.10 -4.24
C ARG A 176 -10.91 -10.74 -3.61
N MET A 177 -10.72 -10.50 -2.30
CA MET A 177 -9.59 -11.06 -1.54
C MET A 177 -9.52 -12.58 -1.66
N VAL A 178 -10.62 -13.30 -1.40
CA VAL A 178 -10.63 -14.77 -1.47
C VAL A 178 -10.36 -15.26 -2.89
N LYS A 179 -10.90 -14.59 -3.92
CA LYS A 179 -10.63 -14.91 -5.33
C LYS A 179 -9.14 -14.74 -5.66
N GLU A 180 -8.55 -13.61 -5.29
CA GLU A 180 -7.13 -13.31 -5.51
C GLU A 180 -6.23 -14.32 -4.80
N TYR A 181 -6.49 -14.62 -3.52
CA TYR A 181 -5.75 -15.67 -2.78
C TYR A 181 -5.88 -17.04 -3.45
N THR A 182 -7.08 -17.38 -3.93
CA THR A 182 -7.32 -18.66 -4.60
C THR A 182 -6.56 -18.77 -5.91
N GLU A 183 -6.68 -17.75 -6.77
CA GLU A 183 -6.10 -17.75 -8.12
C GLU A 183 -4.58 -17.55 -8.10
N GLN A 184 -4.06 -16.70 -7.22
CA GLN A 184 -2.64 -16.31 -7.22
C GLN A 184 -1.78 -17.16 -6.28
N LEU A 185 -2.36 -17.75 -5.23
CA LEU A 185 -1.59 -18.49 -4.22
C LEU A 185 -2.00 -19.97 -4.17
N TYR A 186 -3.26 -20.26 -3.86
CA TYR A 186 -3.68 -21.63 -3.56
C TYR A 186 -3.67 -22.57 -4.78
N ILE A 187 -4.23 -22.14 -5.91
CA ILE A 187 -4.25 -22.94 -7.14
C ILE A 187 -2.81 -23.20 -7.65
N PRO A 188 -1.95 -22.17 -7.81
CA PRO A 188 -0.56 -22.39 -8.22
C PRO A 188 0.20 -23.31 -7.26
N ALA A 189 0.02 -23.16 -5.94
CA ALA A 189 0.68 -24.02 -4.96
C ALA A 189 0.24 -25.49 -5.09
N ALA A 190 -1.06 -25.75 -5.30
CA ALA A 190 -1.57 -27.10 -5.50
C ALA A 190 -1.02 -27.74 -6.79
N GLN A 191 -1.01 -27.00 -7.90
CA GLN A 191 -0.44 -27.47 -9.17
C GLN A 191 1.06 -27.74 -9.07
N ALA A 192 1.79 -26.87 -8.37
CA ALA A 192 3.21 -27.07 -8.11
C ALA A 192 3.48 -28.32 -7.26
N TYR A 193 2.67 -28.55 -6.23
CA TYR A 193 2.75 -29.77 -5.42
C TYR A 193 2.55 -31.03 -6.26
N GLU A 194 1.55 -31.06 -7.14
CA GLU A 194 1.32 -32.19 -8.04
C GLU A 194 2.50 -32.42 -8.98
N ASN A 195 3.04 -31.36 -9.58
CA ASN A 195 4.20 -31.45 -10.47
C ASN A 195 5.44 -31.96 -9.73
N PHE A 196 5.71 -31.40 -8.54
CA PHE A 196 6.89 -31.74 -7.74
C PHE A 196 6.84 -33.10 -7.07
N SER A 197 5.65 -33.69 -6.91
CA SER A 197 5.50 -35.02 -6.28
C SER A 197 5.57 -36.17 -7.28
N ARG A 198 5.50 -35.91 -8.60
CA ARG A 198 5.60 -36.94 -9.65
C ARG A 198 7.01 -37.49 -9.78
N ASP A 199 7.11 -38.69 -10.35
CA ASP A 199 8.37 -39.33 -10.78
C ASP A 199 9.48 -39.31 -9.73
N GLY A 200 9.14 -39.63 -8.47
CA GLY A 200 10.09 -39.64 -7.36
C GLY A 200 10.67 -38.27 -7.02
N CYS A 201 9.87 -37.22 -7.24
CA CYS A 201 10.19 -35.81 -7.04
C CYS A 201 11.32 -35.28 -7.93
N GLY A 202 11.42 -35.75 -9.18
CA GLY A 202 12.47 -35.38 -10.13
C GLY A 202 12.59 -33.86 -10.34
N ALA A 203 11.49 -33.19 -10.67
CA ALA A 203 11.46 -31.74 -10.89
C ALA A 203 11.86 -30.95 -9.62
N ALA A 204 11.44 -31.40 -8.44
CA ALA A 204 11.81 -30.77 -7.18
C ALA A 204 13.31 -30.92 -6.86
N LYS A 205 13.88 -32.10 -7.11
CA LYS A 205 15.33 -32.36 -6.94
C LYS A 205 16.15 -31.50 -7.91
N HIS A 206 15.75 -31.44 -9.17
CA HIS A 206 16.40 -30.58 -10.17
C HIS A 206 16.36 -29.11 -9.76
N LEU A 207 15.18 -28.61 -9.39
CA LEU A 207 15.03 -27.22 -8.91
C LEU A 207 15.88 -26.95 -7.67
N SER A 208 15.98 -27.90 -6.74
CA SER A 208 16.83 -27.77 -5.55
C SER A 208 18.31 -27.70 -5.90
N GLN A 209 18.79 -28.56 -6.81
CA GLN A 209 20.18 -28.55 -7.29
C GLN A 209 20.49 -27.25 -8.01
N TRP A 210 19.62 -26.83 -8.93
CA TRP A 210 19.72 -25.56 -9.63
C TRP A 210 19.75 -24.38 -8.65
N LYS A 211 18.87 -24.33 -7.63
CA LYS A 211 18.87 -23.27 -6.61
C LYS A 211 20.20 -23.18 -5.86
N THR A 212 20.79 -24.33 -5.52
CA THR A 212 22.10 -24.37 -4.85
C THR A 212 23.20 -23.86 -5.77
N GLN A 213 23.27 -24.37 -7.00
CA GLN A 213 24.28 -23.96 -7.98
C GLN A 213 24.17 -22.47 -8.30
N THR A 214 22.96 -21.97 -8.57
CA THR A 214 22.72 -20.56 -8.85
C THR A 214 23.21 -19.66 -7.72
N ARG A 215 22.99 -20.02 -6.45
CA ARG A 215 23.50 -19.24 -5.30
C ARG A 215 25.03 -19.25 -5.23
N THR A 216 25.67 -20.37 -5.56
CA THR A 216 27.13 -20.48 -5.58
C THR A 216 27.75 -19.61 -6.67
N ASP A 217 27.14 -19.58 -7.86
CA ASP A 217 27.71 -18.89 -9.02
C ASP A 217 27.29 -17.41 -9.09
N TRP A 218 26.18 -17.02 -8.45
CA TRP A 218 25.62 -15.65 -8.51
C TRP A 218 26.61 -14.52 -8.20
N PRO A 219 27.57 -14.65 -7.25
CA PRO A 219 28.55 -13.59 -6.99
C PRO A 219 29.38 -13.17 -8.21
N GLN A 220 29.44 -14.01 -9.26
CA GLN A 220 30.10 -13.68 -10.52
C GLN A 220 29.24 -12.77 -11.41
N VAL A 221 27.92 -12.70 -11.20
CA VAL A 221 27.02 -11.92 -12.05
C VAL A 221 27.27 -10.43 -11.85
N GLN A 222 27.58 -9.73 -12.94
CA GLN A 222 27.85 -8.29 -12.93
C GLN A 222 27.21 -7.61 -14.13
N VAL A 223 26.61 -6.43 -13.91
CA VAL A 223 26.24 -5.53 -15.00
C VAL A 223 27.42 -4.58 -15.20
N SER A 224 28.12 -4.72 -16.33
CA SER A 224 29.41 -4.05 -16.58
C SER A 224 29.27 -2.73 -17.33
N ASP A 225 28.23 -2.59 -18.14
CA ASP A 225 27.98 -1.39 -18.94
C ASP A 225 26.49 -1.31 -19.28
N VAL A 226 25.93 -0.11 -19.20
CA VAL A 226 24.54 0.18 -19.56
C VAL A 226 24.52 1.42 -20.43
N GLN A 227 24.01 1.28 -21.65
CA GLN A 227 23.96 2.35 -22.63
C GLN A 227 22.55 2.57 -23.15
N VAL A 228 22.22 3.84 -23.35
CA VAL A 228 21.10 4.24 -24.18
C VAL A 228 21.59 4.27 -25.63
N ILE A 229 20.98 3.47 -26.51
CA ILE A 229 21.42 3.31 -27.90
C ILE A 229 21.01 4.52 -28.74
N ASN A 230 19.86 5.12 -28.46
CA ASN A 230 19.36 6.33 -29.10
C ASN A 230 20.09 7.60 -28.59
N LYS A 231 21.43 7.60 -28.73
CA LYS A 231 22.39 8.60 -28.23
C LYS A 231 22.16 10.03 -28.71
N ASP A 232 21.40 10.23 -29.78
CA ASP A 232 21.20 11.53 -30.43
C ASP A 232 20.04 12.36 -29.84
N ARG A 233 19.39 11.90 -28.77
CA ARG A 233 18.25 12.61 -28.17
C ARG A 233 18.46 12.84 -26.68
N GLN A 234 18.73 14.10 -26.33
CA GLN A 234 18.69 14.58 -24.93
C GLN A 234 17.27 14.57 -24.35
N SER A 235 16.24 14.48 -25.20
CA SER A 235 14.83 14.42 -24.81
C SER A 235 14.09 13.36 -25.64
N ILE A 236 13.33 12.50 -24.95
CA ILE A 236 12.44 11.50 -25.55
C ILE A 236 11.02 12.04 -25.48
N SER A 237 10.29 12.01 -26.59
CA SER A 237 8.89 12.47 -26.60
C SER A 237 7.96 11.39 -26.03
N VAL A 238 6.86 11.81 -25.39
CA VAL A 238 5.81 10.88 -24.97
C VAL A 238 5.29 10.11 -26.19
N GLY A 239 5.22 8.78 -26.06
CA GLY A 239 4.87 7.86 -27.15
C GLY A 239 6.07 7.28 -27.90
N GLU A 240 7.30 7.70 -27.59
CA GLU A 240 8.52 7.10 -28.13
C GLU A 240 9.08 6.00 -27.21
N PHE A 241 10.21 5.42 -27.60
CA PHE A 241 10.88 4.34 -26.86
C PHE A 241 12.34 4.68 -26.58
N LEU A 242 12.79 4.38 -25.37
CA LEU A 242 14.19 4.37 -24.96
C LEU A 242 14.80 3.00 -25.28
N GLN A 243 15.82 2.96 -26.14
CA GLN A 243 16.52 1.72 -26.45
C GLN A 243 17.68 1.52 -25.48
N ILE A 244 17.61 0.46 -24.69
CA ILE A 244 18.62 0.13 -23.69
C ILE A 244 19.46 -1.05 -24.19
N SER A 245 20.77 -0.95 -24.01
CA SER A 245 21.73 -2.04 -24.18
C SER A 245 22.52 -2.22 -22.88
N ALA A 246 22.54 -3.44 -22.35
CA ALA A 246 23.30 -3.79 -21.15
C ALA A 246 24.30 -4.91 -21.47
N ARG A 247 25.55 -4.76 -21.04
CA ARG A 247 26.55 -5.82 -21.05
C ARG A 247 26.59 -6.49 -19.67
N VAL A 248 26.22 -7.76 -19.64
CA VAL A 248 26.10 -8.55 -18.41
C VAL A 248 27.10 -9.69 -18.43
N HIS A 249 27.94 -9.78 -17.41
CA HIS A 249 28.79 -10.93 -17.14
C HIS A 249 28.00 -11.95 -16.31
N LEU A 250 27.91 -13.21 -16.75
CA LEU A 250 27.18 -14.27 -16.05
C LEU A 250 28.10 -15.33 -15.44
N GLY A 251 29.40 -15.30 -15.73
CA GLY A 251 30.34 -16.34 -15.31
C GLY A 251 29.92 -17.71 -15.85
N ALA A 252 29.76 -18.68 -14.94
CA ALA A 252 29.35 -20.05 -15.26
C ALA A 252 27.82 -20.23 -15.44
N LEU A 253 27.02 -19.20 -15.19
CA LEU A 253 25.56 -19.30 -15.29
C LEU A 253 25.09 -19.33 -16.75
N ASP A 254 24.19 -20.26 -17.02
CA ASP A 254 23.51 -20.35 -18.31
C ASP A 254 22.59 -19.13 -18.52
N PRO A 255 22.69 -18.40 -19.64
CA PRO A 255 21.78 -17.30 -19.98
C PRO A 255 20.30 -17.64 -19.89
N GLN A 256 19.89 -18.89 -20.14
CA GLN A 256 18.49 -19.30 -20.03
C GLN A 256 17.95 -19.25 -18.60
N HIS A 257 18.86 -19.20 -17.62
CA HIS A 257 18.55 -19.17 -16.19
C HIS A 257 18.65 -17.78 -15.56
N VAL A 258 18.77 -16.74 -16.39
CA VAL A 258 18.70 -15.35 -15.95
C VAL A 258 17.68 -14.58 -16.76
N ARG A 259 17.13 -13.54 -16.14
CA ARG A 259 16.33 -12.53 -16.81
C ARG A 259 16.93 -11.17 -16.53
N VAL A 260 17.21 -10.43 -17.59
CA VAL A 260 17.72 -9.07 -17.50
C VAL A 260 16.56 -8.12 -17.73
N GLU A 261 16.38 -7.17 -16.83
CA GLU A 261 15.25 -6.25 -16.83
C GLU A 261 15.77 -4.82 -16.73
N ALA A 262 15.24 -3.94 -17.57
CA ALA A 262 15.28 -2.50 -17.31
C ALA A 262 14.17 -2.18 -16.30
N TYR A 263 14.56 -1.67 -15.15
CA TYR A 263 13.66 -1.21 -14.09
C TYR A 263 13.56 0.31 -14.17
N HIS A 264 12.40 0.83 -14.50
CA HIS A 264 12.22 2.25 -14.88
C HIS A 264 10.92 2.83 -14.33
N GLY A 265 10.91 4.13 -14.13
CA GLY A 265 9.78 4.86 -13.55
C GLY A 265 10.08 6.35 -13.42
N GLU A 266 9.11 7.10 -12.93
CA GLU A 266 9.29 8.52 -12.60
C GLU A 266 10.27 8.65 -11.44
N VAL A 267 11.16 9.65 -11.50
CA VAL A 267 12.10 9.94 -10.43
C VAL A 267 11.52 11.04 -9.54
N ASP A 268 11.42 10.77 -8.24
CA ASP A 268 11.19 11.78 -7.22
C ASP A 268 12.22 11.67 -6.11
N ASN A 269 12.86 12.78 -5.75
CA ASN A 269 13.94 12.85 -4.75
C ASN A 269 15.08 11.81 -4.91
N GLY A 270 15.30 11.31 -6.14
CA GLY A 270 16.31 10.30 -6.43
C GLY A 270 15.82 8.85 -6.42
N ASP A 271 14.58 8.61 -6.00
CA ASP A 271 13.93 7.29 -5.99
C ASP A 271 12.96 7.13 -7.15
N LEU A 272 12.81 5.88 -7.63
CA LEU A 272 11.82 5.54 -8.65
C LEU A 272 10.43 5.35 -8.02
N ARG A 273 9.45 6.09 -8.52
CA ARG A 273 8.03 5.94 -8.19
C ARG A 273 7.33 5.02 -9.17
N ASN A 274 6.46 4.16 -8.63
CA ASN A 274 5.67 3.16 -9.37
C ASN A 274 6.45 2.44 -10.49
N PRO A 275 7.66 1.93 -10.20
CA PRO A 275 8.54 1.42 -11.24
C PRO A 275 7.95 0.18 -11.93
N THR A 276 8.23 0.06 -13.21
CA THR A 276 7.90 -1.09 -14.04
C THR A 276 9.17 -1.77 -14.54
N ALA A 277 9.07 -3.06 -14.85
CA ALA A 277 10.19 -3.86 -15.34
C ALA A 277 9.93 -4.29 -16.79
N THR A 278 10.84 -3.93 -17.70
CA THR A 278 10.83 -4.35 -19.10
C THR A 278 11.95 -5.35 -19.35
N VAL A 279 11.63 -6.53 -19.88
CA VAL A 279 12.63 -7.57 -20.19
C VAL A 279 13.52 -7.12 -21.34
N LEU A 280 14.83 -7.24 -21.16
CA LEU A 280 15.83 -7.08 -22.19
C LEU A 280 16.17 -8.45 -22.77
N ASN A 281 16.10 -8.59 -24.10
CA ASN A 281 16.38 -9.84 -24.79
C ASN A 281 17.86 -9.93 -25.14
N GLN A 282 18.44 -11.12 -25.06
CA GLN A 282 19.81 -11.34 -25.49
C GLN A 282 19.95 -11.04 -27.00
N SER A 283 20.85 -10.12 -27.37
CA SER A 283 20.99 -9.62 -28.74
C SER A 283 22.12 -10.27 -29.54
N SER A 284 23.10 -10.90 -28.87
CA SER A 284 24.23 -11.57 -29.53
C SER A 284 24.72 -12.81 -28.77
N GLN A 285 25.44 -13.71 -29.46
CA GLN A 285 26.12 -14.85 -28.81
C GLN A 285 27.20 -14.36 -27.84
N ALA A 286 27.51 -15.20 -26.84
CA ALA A 286 28.49 -14.93 -25.80
C ALA A 286 29.81 -14.43 -26.41
N ASP A 287 30.42 -13.41 -25.81
CA ASP A 287 31.88 -13.38 -25.91
C ASP A 287 32.39 -14.62 -25.16
N GLY A 288 33.48 -15.25 -25.61
CA GLY A 288 33.95 -16.51 -25.03
C GLY A 288 34.32 -16.46 -23.53
N ASN A 289 34.11 -15.32 -22.86
CA ASN A 289 34.42 -15.04 -21.46
C ASN A 289 33.15 -14.92 -20.59
N GLY A 290 31.97 -15.33 -21.08
CA GLY A 290 30.74 -15.33 -20.28
C GLY A 290 30.07 -13.95 -20.16
N ASN A 291 30.39 -13.00 -21.06
CA ASN A 291 29.61 -11.77 -21.20
C ASN A 291 28.59 -11.87 -22.33
N TYR A 292 27.46 -11.24 -22.09
CA TYR A 292 26.30 -11.24 -22.96
C TYR A 292 25.76 -9.82 -23.11
N ILE A 293 25.21 -9.51 -24.28
CA ILE A 293 24.54 -8.24 -24.53
C ILE A 293 23.04 -8.48 -24.51
N TYR A 294 22.34 -7.66 -23.72
CA TYR A 294 20.89 -7.66 -23.60
C TYR A 294 20.34 -6.32 -24.06
N GLN A 295 19.30 -6.35 -24.88
CA GLN A 295 18.71 -5.16 -25.49
C GLN A 295 17.19 -5.18 -25.42
N GLY A 296 16.60 -4.01 -25.28
CA GLY A 296 15.15 -3.85 -25.21
C GLY A 296 14.71 -2.40 -25.34
N SER A 297 13.41 -2.22 -25.50
CA SER A 297 12.79 -0.90 -25.68
C SER A 297 11.87 -0.60 -24.50
N VAL A 298 12.20 0.44 -23.74
CA VAL A 298 11.40 0.96 -22.63
C VAL A 298 10.45 2.04 -23.18
N PRO A 299 9.13 1.90 -23.02
CA PRO A 299 8.18 2.89 -23.53
C PRO A 299 8.19 4.16 -22.67
N ALA A 300 8.18 5.33 -23.32
CA ALA A 300 8.01 6.62 -22.66
C ALA A 300 6.51 7.00 -22.68
N THR A 301 5.74 6.48 -21.73
CA THR A 301 4.28 6.66 -21.70
C THR A 301 3.82 7.95 -21.05
N GLU A 302 4.67 8.59 -20.25
CA GLU A 302 4.33 9.74 -19.42
C GLU A 302 5.38 10.84 -19.53
N SER A 303 4.98 12.08 -19.24
CA SER A 303 5.87 13.24 -19.20
C SER A 303 6.48 13.40 -17.80
N GLY A 304 7.80 13.62 -17.71
CA GLY A 304 8.48 13.86 -16.43
C GLY A 304 9.94 13.46 -16.50
N THR A 305 10.64 13.55 -15.37
CA THR A 305 11.99 12.99 -15.23
C THR A 305 11.86 11.49 -15.02
N TYR A 306 12.25 10.71 -16.03
CA TYR A 306 12.28 9.25 -15.93
C TYR A 306 13.69 8.74 -15.67
N GLY A 307 13.80 7.81 -14.74
CA GLY A 307 15.03 7.12 -14.40
C GLY A 307 14.92 5.66 -14.76
N PHE A 308 16.06 5.01 -14.95
CA PHE A 308 16.10 3.56 -15.06
C PHE A 308 17.41 3.01 -14.49
N SER A 309 17.35 1.75 -14.08
CA SER A 309 18.50 0.92 -13.75
C SER A 309 18.31 -0.45 -14.39
N VAL A 310 19.40 -1.20 -14.61
CA VAL A 310 19.30 -2.57 -15.13
C VAL A 310 19.53 -3.54 -13.99
N ARG A 311 18.67 -4.56 -13.90
CA ARG A 311 18.84 -5.66 -12.96
C ARG A 311 18.89 -7.01 -13.65
N VAL A 312 19.59 -7.94 -13.02
CA VAL A 312 19.62 -9.35 -13.38
C VAL A 312 18.97 -10.13 -12.24
N VAL A 313 18.04 -11.02 -12.59
CA VAL A 313 17.35 -11.91 -11.64
C VAL A 313 17.41 -13.35 -12.13
N PRO A 314 17.53 -14.36 -11.24
CA PRO A 314 17.54 -15.75 -11.67
C PRO A 314 16.15 -16.19 -12.13
N THR A 315 16.09 -17.04 -13.15
CA THR A 315 14.83 -17.59 -13.67
C THR A 315 14.94 -19.08 -13.95
N HIS A 316 13.86 -19.82 -13.69
CA HIS A 316 13.77 -21.24 -13.97
C HIS A 316 12.28 -21.61 -14.14
N PRO A 317 11.90 -22.51 -15.07
CA PRO A 317 10.50 -22.84 -15.37
C PRO A 317 9.67 -23.29 -14.16
N CYS A 318 10.33 -23.90 -13.17
CA CYS A 318 9.71 -24.36 -11.92
C CYS A 318 9.78 -23.36 -10.75
N LEU A 319 10.22 -22.12 -10.94
CA LEU A 319 10.10 -21.10 -9.88
C LEU A 319 8.66 -20.65 -9.73
N MET A 320 8.19 -20.57 -8.48
CA MET A 320 6.83 -20.10 -8.18
C MET A 320 6.74 -18.58 -8.08
N GLN A 321 7.85 -17.92 -7.80
CA GLN A 321 7.96 -16.47 -7.67
C GLN A 321 9.32 -16.00 -8.17
N ALA A 322 9.37 -14.81 -8.80
CA ALA A 322 10.59 -14.27 -9.38
C ALA A 322 11.71 -14.02 -8.35
N HIS A 323 11.35 -13.78 -7.08
CA HIS A 323 12.29 -13.40 -6.03
C HIS A 323 12.59 -14.53 -5.02
N GLU A 324 12.27 -15.79 -5.36
CA GLU A 324 12.40 -16.91 -4.42
C GLU A 324 13.82 -17.09 -3.88
N LEU A 325 14.84 -16.78 -4.69
CA LEU A 325 16.25 -16.91 -4.29
C LEU A 325 16.78 -15.69 -3.54
N ARG A 326 16.06 -14.55 -3.56
CA ARG A 326 16.54 -13.25 -3.03
C ARG A 326 17.88 -12.80 -3.61
N LEU A 327 18.12 -13.15 -4.87
CA LEU A 327 19.31 -12.76 -5.62
C LEU A 327 18.90 -11.74 -6.68
N ILE A 328 19.53 -10.57 -6.65
CA ILE A 328 19.37 -9.51 -7.65
C ILE A 328 20.74 -8.85 -7.79
N THR A 329 21.22 -8.70 -9.03
CA THR A 329 22.40 -7.87 -9.33
C THR A 329 21.92 -6.63 -10.05
N TRP A 330 22.29 -5.45 -9.54
CA TRP A 330 21.98 -4.16 -10.15
C TRP A 330 23.21 -3.59 -10.86
N SER A 331 22.99 -2.73 -11.87
CA SER A 331 24.00 -1.83 -12.44
C SER A 331 24.35 -0.69 -11.50
#